data_AF-A0A4Y9FMZ2-F1
#
_entry.id   AF-A0A4Y9FMZ2-F1
#
_cell.length_a   1.000
_cell.length_b   1.000
_cell.length_c   1.000
_cell.angle_alpha   90.00
_cell.angle_beta   90.00
_cell.angle_gamma   90.00
#
_symmetry.space_group_name_H-M   'P 1'
#
loop_
_entity.id
_entity.type
_entity.pdbx_description
1 polymer ?
#
loop_
_entity_poly.entity_id
_entity_poly.type
_entity_poly.pdbx_seq_one_letter_code
_entity_poly.pdbx_strand_id
1 'polypeptide(L)'
;MSRGVRQLHRFLIWLTGKSTQAQAGGGTGRSFRDQTAWCWDLRPQMPVTGEVHDAVLVDGIWIGYWCLLIALSDTGHVIAWQWAARESTAAWEALFGQVPPPEVVVTDGGSGIRSALANTWPDTAVQRCIFHLQMNVTRELTRNPRLKAGRALRALALNLSTVADVDAAIQWRLALEGWWQRFGHLTKERTIYGNGQFGFTHERLRKAWGILHRAAEAGHIFTFLEHGNPRTTSPLEGGINAQIRLLLRHHRGMTIEHRRRAVEWFLLLREVPLERAHQHAHTPEPAVPQTVQEHLGPELYGTGLDATEGLWHRSGWIGDH
;
A
#
# COMPACT_ATOMS: atom_id res chain seq x y z
N MET A 1 -10.67 1.48 36.68
CA MET A 1 -9.94 2.12 35.57
C MET A 1 -8.95 3.15 36.13
N SER A 2 -7.66 3.07 35.80
CA SER A 2 -6.66 4.00 36.34
C SER A 2 -6.79 5.41 35.73
N ARG A 3 -6.18 6.42 36.35
CA ARG A 3 -6.15 7.80 35.82
C ARG A 3 -5.54 7.85 34.42
N GLY A 4 -4.45 7.11 34.18
CA GLY A 4 -3.79 7.02 32.88
C GLY A 4 -4.71 6.42 31.80
N VAL A 5 -5.38 5.31 32.09
CA VAL A 5 -6.31 4.70 31.11
C VAL A 5 -7.47 5.66 30.77
N ARG A 6 -8.00 6.42 31.75
CA ARG A 6 -9.01 7.46 31.47
C ARG A 6 -8.50 8.58 30.57
N GLN A 7 -7.27 9.03 30.78
CA GLN A 7 -6.64 10.05 29.93
C GLN A 7 -6.43 9.51 28.51
N LEU A 8 -5.95 8.28 28.37
CA LEU A 8 -5.79 7.62 27.07
C LEU A 8 -7.13 7.49 26.34
N HIS A 9 -8.20 7.04 27.00
CA HIS A 9 -9.52 6.95 26.37
C HIS A 9 -9.99 8.30 25.82
N ARG A 10 -9.85 9.37 26.62
CA ARG A 10 -10.20 10.73 26.18
C ARG A 10 -9.34 11.18 24.99
N PHE A 11 -8.05 10.87 25.03
CA PHE A 11 -7.14 11.13 23.93
C PHE A 11 -7.57 10.41 22.65
N LEU A 12 -7.90 9.12 22.73
CA LEU A 12 -8.31 8.31 21.59
C LEU A 12 -9.67 8.75 21.01
N ILE A 13 -10.66 9.03 21.86
CA ILE A 13 -11.96 9.60 21.43
C ILE A 13 -11.77 10.94 20.70
N TRP A 14 -10.87 11.79 21.20
CA TRP A 14 -10.52 13.03 20.52
C TRP A 14 -9.83 12.76 19.19
N LEU A 15 -8.84 11.86 19.18
CA LEU A 15 -7.96 11.58 18.05
C LEU A 15 -8.70 10.99 16.87
N THR A 16 -9.66 10.10 17.11
CA THR A 16 -10.49 9.47 16.06
C THR A 16 -11.82 10.20 15.83
N GLY A 17 -12.06 11.27 16.60
CA GLY A 17 -13.29 12.06 16.58
C GLY A 17 -13.19 13.33 15.75
N LYS A 18 -14.15 14.23 15.98
CA LYS A 18 -14.23 15.56 15.34
C LYS A 18 -14.12 16.72 16.33
N SER A 19 -14.02 16.39 17.61
CA SER A 19 -14.01 17.38 18.70
C SER A 19 -12.71 18.17 18.69
N THR A 20 -12.80 19.45 19.01
CA THR A 20 -11.61 20.25 19.33
C THR A 20 -10.97 19.76 20.64
N GLN A 21 -9.70 20.11 20.86
CA GLN A 21 -9.00 19.77 22.12
C GLN A 21 -9.68 20.39 23.35
N ALA A 22 -10.31 21.56 23.22
CA ALA A 22 -11.06 22.18 24.30
C ALA A 22 -12.32 21.37 24.66
N GLN A 23 -13.06 20.93 23.64
CA GLN A 23 -14.26 20.10 23.81
C GLN A 23 -13.92 18.72 24.42
N ALA A 24 -12.87 18.06 23.95
CA ALA A 24 -12.41 16.80 24.54
C ALA A 24 -11.81 16.99 25.95
N GLY A 25 -11.27 18.19 26.19
CA GLY A 25 -10.67 18.66 27.43
C GLY A 25 -11.65 18.93 28.57
N GLY A 26 -12.84 19.44 28.25
CA GLY A 26 -13.73 20.08 29.23
C GLY A 26 -13.16 21.39 29.79
N GLY A 27 -12.22 22.01 29.07
CA GLY A 27 -11.43 23.16 29.52
C GLY A 27 -10.64 23.77 28.36
N THR A 28 -9.42 24.24 28.61
CA THR A 28 -8.58 24.76 27.52
C THR A 28 -7.91 23.64 26.72
N GLY A 29 -7.68 23.88 25.43
CA GLY A 29 -6.90 22.96 24.59
C GLY A 29 -5.46 22.76 25.09
N ARG A 30 -4.88 23.76 25.77
CA ARG A 30 -3.55 23.65 26.40
C ARG A 30 -3.55 22.59 27.49
N SER A 31 -4.49 22.68 28.43
CA SER A 31 -4.60 21.70 29.53
C SER A 31 -4.81 20.28 29.01
N PHE A 32 -5.58 20.10 27.92
CA PHE A 32 -5.76 18.79 27.30
C PHE A 32 -4.44 18.25 26.73
N ARG A 33 -3.66 19.07 26.00
CA ARG A 33 -2.35 18.67 25.47
C ARG A 33 -1.41 18.26 26.59
N ASP A 34 -1.33 19.05 27.66
CA ASP A 34 -0.44 18.76 28.79
C ASP A 34 -0.82 17.41 29.47
N GLN A 35 -2.12 17.13 29.61
CA GLN A 35 -2.61 15.89 30.23
C GLN A 35 -2.47 14.63 29.36
N THR A 36 -2.34 14.80 28.05
CA THR A 36 -2.33 13.70 27.06
C THR A 36 -1.04 13.60 26.28
N ALA A 37 -0.04 14.43 26.59
CA ALA A 37 1.26 14.45 25.88
C ALA A 37 1.90 13.05 25.83
N TRP A 38 1.91 12.34 26.96
CA TRP A 38 2.45 10.99 27.08
C TRP A 38 1.75 9.94 26.20
N CYS A 39 0.51 10.19 25.76
CA CYS A 39 -0.23 9.26 24.90
C CYS A 39 0.38 9.16 23.49
N TRP A 40 1.13 10.17 23.05
CA TRP A 40 1.84 10.13 21.78
C TRP A 40 3.02 9.15 21.79
N ASP A 41 3.58 8.88 22.96
CA ASP A 41 4.73 7.99 23.13
C ASP A 41 4.34 6.51 23.10
N LEU A 42 3.06 6.20 23.38
CA LEU A 42 2.51 4.85 23.28
C LEU A 42 2.47 4.37 21.83
N ARG A 43 2.95 3.17 21.58
CA ARG A 43 2.96 2.52 20.26
C ARG A 43 1.90 1.43 20.23
N PRO A 44 0.77 1.65 19.53
CA PRO A 44 -0.23 0.61 19.34
C PRO A 44 0.32 -0.48 18.43
N GLN A 45 -0.07 -1.72 18.71
CA GLN A 45 0.34 -2.90 17.98
C GLN A 45 -0.88 -3.82 17.77
N MET A 46 -0.98 -4.39 16.57
CA MET A 46 -2.04 -5.37 16.29
C MET A 46 -1.91 -6.61 17.18
N PRO A 47 -3.03 -7.16 17.68
CA PRO A 47 -3.04 -8.50 18.24
C PRO A 47 -2.56 -9.51 17.20
N VAL A 48 -1.63 -10.39 17.57
CA VAL A 48 -1.23 -11.52 16.73
C VAL A 48 -2.24 -12.64 16.94
N THR A 49 -3.04 -12.95 15.91
CA THR A 49 -4.08 -13.98 15.98
C THR A 49 -3.59 -15.35 15.49
N GLY A 50 -2.60 -15.38 14.59
CA GLY A 50 -2.16 -16.59 13.91
C GLY A 50 -3.20 -17.18 12.95
N GLU A 51 -4.28 -16.43 12.68
CA GLU A 51 -5.35 -16.82 11.78
C GLU A 51 -4.85 -16.87 10.34
N VAL A 52 -5.24 -17.92 9.61
CA VAL A 52 -5.00 -18.05 8.18
C VAL A 52 -6.25 -17.58 7.47
N HIS A 53 -6.09 -16.64 6.55
CA HIS A 53 -7.19 -16.11 5.73
C HIS A 53 -7.12 -16.69 4.32
N ASP A 54 -8.28 -16.98 3.72
CA ASP A 54 -8.34 -17.48 2.33
C ASP A 54 -7.78 -16.44 1.36
N ALA A 55 -8.11 -15.16 1.56
CA ALA A 55 -7.48 -14.07 0.85
C ALA A 55 -7.05 -12.90 1.75
N VAL A 56 -5.95 -12.27 1.38
CA VAL A 56 -5.46 -11.03 1.99
C VAL A 56 -5.34 -9.94 0.93
N LEU A 57 -6.02 -8.83 1.15
CA LEU A 57 -5.94 -7.64 0.33
C LEU A 57 -4.81 -6.76 0.87
N VAL A 58 -3.97 -6.24 -0.02
CA VAL A 58 -2.85 -5.38 0.37
C VAL A 58 -2.75 -4.16 -0.53
N ASP A 59 -2.49 -3.01 0.09
CA ASP A 59 -2.35 -1.73 -0.59
C ASP A 59 -1.48 -0.76 0.23
N GLY A 60 -0.90 0.23 -0.46
CA GLY A 60 -0.08 1.28 0.11
C GLY A 60 -0.77 2.64 0.10
N ILE A 61 -0.66 3.40 1.19
CA ILE A 61 -1.09 4.80 1.24
C ILE A 61 0.06 5.72 1.63
N TRP A 62 0.33 6.72 0.78
CA TRP A 62 1.30 7.77 1.04
C TRP A 62 0.75 8.83 2.00
N ILE A 63 1.47 9.07 3.09
CA ILE A 63 1.16 10.04 4.13
C ILE A 63 2.40 10.94 4.31
N GLY A 64 2.36 12.11 3.69
CA GLY A 64 3.55 12.96 3.58
C GLY A 64 4.61 12.26 2.73
N TYR A 65 5.76 11.96 3.33
CA TYR A 65 6.89 11.29 2.69
C TYR A 65 7.09 9.84 3.12
N TRP A 66 6.16 9.30 3.93
CA TRP A 66 6.10 7.89 4.33
C TRP A 66 5.01 7.16 3.56
N CYS A 67 5.21 5.88 3.29
CA CYS A 67 4.20 4.96 2.83
C CYS A 67 3.75 4.08 3.99
N LEU A 68 2.44 3.87 4.12
CA LEU A 68 1.84 2.90 5.02
C LEU A 68 1.28 1.76 4.18
N LEU A 69 1.86 0.57 4.34
CA LEU A 69 1.33 -0.66 3.77
C LEU A 69 0.32 -1.24 4.74
N ILE A 70 -0.82 -1.72 4.23
CA ILE A 70 -1.91 -2.27 5.04
C ILE A 70 -2.29 -3.63 4.46
N ALA A 71 -2.44 -4.61 5.34
CA ALA A 71 -3.04 -5.91 5.04
C ALA A 71 -4.44 -5.98 5.64
N LEU A 72 -5.40 -6.40 4.83
CA LEU A 72 -6.81 -6.54 5.15
C LEU A 72 -7.24 -7.97 4.85
N SER A 73 -7.96 -8.63 5.76
CA SER A 73 -8.58 -9.92 5.47
C SER A 73 -9.65 -9.78 4.38
N ASP A 74 -10.00 -10.90 3.76
CA ASP A 74 -11.17 -11.08 2.90
C ASP A 74 -12.50 -10.70 3.58
N THR A 75 -12.57 -10.81 4.90
CA THR A 75 -13.69 -10.38 5.75
C THR A 75 -13.68 -8.90 6.13
N GLY A 76 -12.64 -8.15 5.77
CA GLY A 76 -12.56 -6.70 5.95
C GLY A 76 -11.94 -6.23 7.27
N HIS A 77 -11.23 -7.10 7.98
CA HIS A 77 -10.48 -6.79 9.20
C HIS A 77 -9.04 -6.39 8.89
N VAL A 78 -8.56 -5.30 9.49
CA VAL A 78 -7.15 -4.93 9.40
C VAL A 78 -6.35 -5.98 10.17
N ILE A 79 -5.40 -6.64 9.51
CA ILE A 79 -4.63 -7.73 10.14
C ILE A 79 -3.16 -7.34 10.38
N ALA A 80 -2.62 -6.45 9.56
CA ALA A 80 -1.28 -5.91 9.77
C ALA A 80 -1.10 -4.54 9.08
N TRP A 81 -0.09 -3.79 9.52
CA TRP A 81 0.39 -2.62 8.81
C TRP A 81 1.90 -2.48 8.94
N GLN A 82 2.51 -1.78 7.99
CA GLN A 82 3.94 -1.52 7.99
C GLN A 82 4.22 -0.12 7.44
N TRP A 83 4.92 0.70 8.22
CA TRP A 83 5.46 1.97 7.71
C TRP A 83 6.74 1.74 6.92
N ALA A 84 6.93 2.50 5.85
CA ALA A 84 8.15 2.46 5.06
C ALA A 84 8.48 3.82 4.47
N ALA A 85 9.78 4.12 4.32
CA ALA A 85 10.22 5.36 3.66
C ALA A 85 9.94 5.32 2.15
N ARG A 86 9.89 4.11 1.59
CA ARG A 86 9.57 3.77 0.20
C ARG A 86 8.87 2.42 0.15
N GLU A 87 8.10 2.17 -0.91
CA GLU A 87 7.55 0.84 -1.20
C GLU A 87 8.65 -0.09 -1.72
N SER A 88 9.47 -0.62 -0.81
CA SER A 88 10.57 -1.56 -1.10
C SER A 88 10.14 -3.01 -0.84
N THR A 89 10.93 -3.95 -1.35
CA THR A 89 10.76 -5.37 -1.05
C THR A 89 10.84 -5.65 0.45
N ALA A 90 11.83 -5.10 1.15
CA ALA A 90 11.97 -5.24 2.60
C ALA A 90 10.74 -4.74 3.38
N ALA A 91 10.11 -3.65 2.92
CA ALA A 91 8.88 -3.16 3.54
C ALA A 91 7.69 -4.12 3.37
N TRP A 92 7.55 -4.71 2.19
CA TRP A 92 6.53 -5.73 1.93
C TRP A 92 6.80 -7.01 2.72
N GLU A 93 8.05 -7.48 2.79
CA GLU A 93 8.44 -8.64 3.59
C GLU A 93 8.16 -8.42 5.09
N ALA A 94 8.43 -7.21 5.60
CA ALA A 94 8.12 -6.85 6.98
C ALA A 94 6.61 -6.81 7.26
N LEU A 95 5.78 -6.48 6.28
CA LEU A 95 4.31 -6.61 6.40
C LEU A 95 3.91 -8.09 6.40
N PHE A 96 4.42 -8.86 5.44
CA PHE A 96 4.06 -10.27 5.24
C PHE A 96 4.51 -11.15 6.40
N GLY A 97 5.66 -10.85 7.01
CA GLY A 97 6.15 -11.57 8.20
C GLY A 97 5.27 -11.42 9.44
N GLN A 98 4.28 -10.52 9.43
CA GLN A 98 3.33 -10.35 10.55
C GLN A 98 2.12 -11.28 10.45
N VAL A 99 1.84 -11.87 9.28
CA VAL A 99 0.63 -12.67 9.06
C VAL A 99 0.97 -14.00 8.36
N PRO A 100 0.26 -15.09 8.65
CA PRO A 100 0.43 -16.35 7.91
C PRO A 100 0.17 -16.17 6.40
N PRO A 101 0.81 -16.97 5.53
CA PRO A 101 0.55 -16.94 4.09
C PRO A 101 -0.92 -17.28 3.80
N PRO A 102 -1.62 -16.48 2.99
CA PRO A 102 -2.97 -16.79 2.53
C PRO A 102 -2.95 -17.69 1.30
N GLU A 103 -4.10 -18.22 0.91
CA GLU A 103 -4.25 -18.90 -0.39
C GLU A 103 -4.11 -17.90 -1.55
N VAL A 104 -4.72 -16.71 -1.41
CA VAL A 104 -4.63 -15.63 -2.41
C VAL A 104 -4.22 -14.28 -1.80
N VAL A 105 -3.31 -13.57 -2.45
CA VAL A 105 -3.06 -12.15 -2.20
C VAL A 105 -3.67 -11.28 -3.28
N VAL A 106 -4.42 -10.25 -2.89
CA VAL A 106 -5.00 -9.27 -3.81
C VAL A 106 -4.21 -7.96 -3.70
N THR A 107 -3.57 -7.54 -4.80
CA THR A 107 -2.63 -6.39 -4.77
C THR A 107 -2.79 -5.48 -5.99
N ASP A 108 -2.41 -4.20 -5.84
CA ASP A 108 -2.23 -3.28 -6.96
C ASP A 108 -1.06 -3.70 -7.90
N GLY A 109 -0.15 -4.55 -7.39
CA GLY A 109 1.06 -5.11 -7.99
C GLY A 109 2.13 -4.09 -8.38
N GLY A 110 2.48 -3.21 -7.44
CA GLY A 110 3.70 -2.40 -7.45
C GLY A 110 5.00 -3.22 -7.58
N SER A 111 6.14 -2.56 -7.80
CA SER A 111 7.41 -3.25 -8.12
C SER A 111 8.05 -3.99 -6.93
N GLY A 112 7.92 -3.46 -5.71
CA GLY A 112 8.54 -4.05 -4.51
C GLY A 112 7.88 -5.36 -4.06
N ILE A 113 6.58 -5.52 -4.31
CA ILE A 113 5.78 -6.62 -3.77
C ILE A 113 6.08 -7.97 -4.44
N ARG A 114 6.45 -7.96 -5.73
CA ARG A 114 6.66 -9.20 -6.49
C ARG A 114 7.78 -10.05 -5.87
N SER A 115 8.91 -9.43 -5.57
CA SER A 115 10.04 -10.11 -4.95
C SER A 115 9.71 -10.54 -3.52
N ALA A 116 9.00 -9.69 -2.76
CA ALA A 116 8.59 -10.02 -1.40
C ALA A 116 7.68 -11.25 -1.36
N LEU A 117 6.71 -11.36 -2.27
CA LEU A 117 5.86 -12.53 -2.41
C LEU A 117 6.68 -13.78 -2.72
N ALA A 118 7.60 -13.72 -3.69
CA ALA A 118 8.46 -14.85 -4.01
C ALA A 118 9.32 -15.32 -2.82
N ASN A 119 9.73 -14.39 -1.95
CA ASN A 119 10.59 -14.68 -0.81
C ASN A 119 9.83 -15.18 0.43
N THR A 120 8.61 -14.68 0.65
CA THR A 120 7.85 -14.93 1.90
C THR A 120 6.64 -15.83 1.71
N TRP A 121 5.95 -15.71 0.58
CA TRP A 121 4.71 -16.42 0.25
C TRP A 121 4.81 -17.06 -1.16
N PRO A 122 5.77 -17.99 -1.39
CA PRO A 122 6.05 -18.53 -2.72
C PRO A 122 4.89 -19.32 -3.33
N ASP A 123 4.03 -19.91 -2.49
CA ASP A 123 2.90 -20.75 -2.91
C ASP A 123 1.56 -19.98 -2.95
N THR A 124 1.54 -18.71 -2.53
CA THR A 124 0.32 -17.89 -2.54
C THR A 124 -0.01 -17.42 -3.95
N ALA A 125 -1.24 -17.68 -4.40
CA ALA A 125 -1.72 -17.21 -5.68
C ALA A 125 -1.92 -15.68 -5.67
N VAL A 126 -1.72 -15.02 -6.80
CA VAL A 126 -1.79 -13.55 -6.89
C VAL A 126 -2.98 -13.12 -7.73
N GLN A 127 -3.82 -12.27 -7.16
CA GLN A 127 -4.83 -11.50 -7.89
C GLN A 127 -4.37 -10.03 -8.01
N ARG A 128 -4.19 -9.55 -9.24
CA ARG A 128 -4.03 -8.12 -9.51
C ARG A 128 -5.40 -7.45 -9.43
N CYS A 129 -5.49 -6.39 -8.64
CA CYS A 129 -6.70 -5.59 -8.50
C CYS A 129 -7.16 -5.05 -9.87
N ILE A 130 -8.36 -5.46 -10.30
CA ILE A 130 -8.92 -5.08 -11.62
C ILE A 130 -9.05 -3.57 -11.75
N PHE A 131 -9.45 -2.88 -10.68
CA PHE A 131 -9.56 -1.43 -10.66
C PHE A 131 -8.21 -0.75 -10.91
N HIS A 132 -7.14 -1.24 -10.28
CA HIS A 132 -5.78 -0.75 -10.50
C HIS A 132 -5.28 -1.02 -11.93
N LEU A 133 -5.58 -2.19 -12.51
CA LEU A 133 -5.27 -2.47 -13.92
C LEU A 133 -5.97 -1.45 -14.84
N GLN A 134 -7.25 -1.19 -14.61
CA GLN A 134 -8.03 -0.21 -15.38
C GLN A 134 -7.50 1.22 -15.23
N MET A 135 -7.17 1.63 -14.01
CA MET A 135 -6.63 2.95 -13.72
C MET A 135 -5.25 3.11 -14.37
N ASN A 136 -4.36 2.12 -14.25
CA ASN A 136 -3.02 2.16 -14.83
C ASN A 136 -3.08 2.23 -16.37
N VAL A 137 -3.94 1.43 -17.01
CA VAL A 137 -4.16 1.52 -18.47
C VAL A 137 -4.74 2.88 -18.85
N THR A 138 -5.72 3.39 -18.10
CA THR A 138 -6.32 4.71 -18.37
C THR A 138 -5.34 5.85 -18.13
N ARG A 139 -4.40 5.73 -17.18
CA ARG A 139 -3.32 6.71 -16.97
C ARG A 139 -2.41 6.77 -18.19
N GLU A 140 -2.05 5.62 -18.75
CA GLU A 140 -1.24 5.57 -19.97
C GLU A 140 -2.02 6.08 -21.19
N LEU A 141 -3.27 5.68 -21.40
CA LEU A 141 -4.01 6.00 -22.63
C LEU A 141 -4.84 7.30 -22.58
N THR A 142 -5.03 7.86 -21.38
CA THR A 142 -6.06 8.85 -21.03
C THR A 142 -7.50 8.31 -21.13
N ARG A 143 -8.47 9.08 -20.64
CA ARG A 143 -9.91 8.70 -20.71
C ARG A 143 -10.45 8.67 -22.14
N ASN A 144 -9.90 9.51 -23.02
CA ASN A 144 -10.34 9.67 -24.42
C ASN A 144 -9.16 9.51 -25.39
N PRO A 145 -8.65 8.28 -25.59
CA PRO A 145 -7.51 8.06 -26.49
C PRO A 145 -7.89 8.43 -27.94
N ARG A 146 -7.00 9.13 -28.64
CA ARG A 146 -7.21 9.52 -30.05
C ARG A 146 -7.06 8.33 -31.01
N LEU A 147 -6.04 7.51 -30.78
CA LEU A 147 -5.73 6.36 -31.63
C LEU A 147 -6.82 5.27 -31.52
N LYS A 148 -7.17 4.64 -32.64
CA LYS A 148 -8.08 3.47 -32.67
C LYS A 148 -7.55 2.35 -31.78
N ALA A 149 -6.25 2.06 -31.86
CA ALA A 149 -5.58 1.07 -31.01
C ALA A 149 -5.73 1.37 -29.51
N GLY A 150 -5.56 2.64 -29.11
CA GLY A 150 -5.72 3.06 -27.71
C GLY A 150 -7.16 2.94 -27.22
N ARG A 151 -8.16 3.29 -28.05
CA ARG A 151 -9.57 3.10 -27.71
C ARG A 151 -9.92 1.63 -27.51
N ALA A 152 -9.49 0.77 -28.42
CA ALA A 152 -9.71 -0.66 -28.34
C ALA A 152 -9.05 -1.27 -27.08
N LEU A 153 -7.79 -0.90 -26.79
CA LEU A 153 -7.08 -1.42 -25.62
C LEU A 153 -7.72 -0.94 -24.30
N ARG A 154 -8.16 0.32 -24.24
CA ARG A 154 -8.86 0.83 -23.07
C ARG A 154 -10.20 0.11 -22.86
N ALA A 155 -10.92 -0.21 -23.93
CA ALA A 155 -12.15 -1.00 -23.83
C ALA A 155 -11.88 -2.39 -23.24
N LEU A 156 -10.80 -3.07 -23.65
CA LEU A 156 -10.39 -4.34 -23.05
C LEU A 156 -10.14 -4.21 -21.54
N ALA A 157 -9.42 -3.17 -21.10
CA ALA A 157 -9.19 -2.95 -19.67
C ALA A 157 -10.51 -2.75 -18.90
N LEU A 158 -11.43 -1.94 -19.42
CA LEU A 158 -12.73 -1.70 -18.77
C LEU A 158 -13.60 -2.97 -18.72
N ASN A 159 -13.54 -3.80 -19.76
CA ASN A 159 -14.28 -5.06 -19.83
C ASN A 159 -13.77 -6.12 -18.82
N LEU A 160 -12.64 -5.92 -18.16
CA LEU A 160 -12.22 -6.80 -17.06
C LEU A 160 -13.29 -6.93 -15.97
N SER A 161 -14.03 -5.85 -15.68
CA SER A 161 -15.09 -5.85 -14.68
C SER A 161 -16.30 -6.71 -15.05
N THR A 162 -16.46 -7.05 -16.34
CA THR A 162 -17.60 -7.83 -16.82
C THR A 162 -17.30 -9.33 -16.88
N VAL A 163 -16.05 -9.74 -16.64
CA VAL A 163 -15.68 -11.16 -16.62
C VAL A 163 -16.18 -11.80 -15.32
N ALA A 164 -17.01 -12.82 -15.45
CA ALA A 164 -17.67 -13.50 -14.33
C ALA A 164 -17.42 -15.01 -14.30
N ASP A 165 -16.97 -15.61 -15.40
CA ASP A 165 -16.73 -17.04 -15.55
C ASP A 165 -15.52 -17.31 -16.46
N VAL A 166 -15.14 -18.58 -16.55
CA VAL A 166 -13.97 -19.06 -17.31
C VAL A 166 -14.13 -18.78 -18.81
N ASP A 167 -15.33 -18.97 -19.36
CA ASP A 167 -15.59 -18.71 -20.78
C ASP A 167 -15.41 -17.23 -21.12
N ALA A 168 -15.91 -16.32 -20.28
CA ALA A 168 -15.71 -14.89 -20.42
C ALA A 168 -14.23 -14.50 -20.29
N ALA A 169 -13.46 -15.16 -19.43
CA ALA A 169 -12.01 -14.96 -19.32
C ALA A 169 -11.27 -15.41 -20.59
N ILE A 170 -11.66 -16.54 -21.17
CA ILE A 170 -11.14 -17.02 -22.46
C ILE A 170 -11.44 -16.00 -23.56
N GLN A 171 -12.69 -15.54 -23.66
CA GLN A 171 -13.08 -14.51 -24.65
C GLN A 171 -12.28 -13.21 -24.47
N TRP A 172 -12.05 -12.79 -23.23
CA TRP A 172 -11.23 -11.61 -22.94
C TRP A 172 -9.78 -11.81 -23.41
N ARG A 173 -9.17 -12.98 -23.16
CA ARG A 173 -7.80 -13.28 -23.63
C ARG A 173 -7.72 -13.33 -25.15
N LEU A 174 -8.69 -13.94 -25.82
CA LEU A 174 -8.78 -13.94 -27.29
C LEU A 174 -8.91 -12.52 -27.84
N ALA A 175 -9.66 -11.64 -27.18
CA ALA A 175 -9.79 -10.25 -27.57
C ALA A 175 -8.49 -9.45 -27.36
N LEU A 176 -7.71 -9.74 -26.31
CA LEU A 176 -6.37 -9.17 -26.11
C LEU A 176 -5.39 -9.63 -27.19
N GLU A 177 -5.42 -10.90 -27.57
CA GLU A 177 -4.61 -11.42 -28.67
C GLU A 177 -5.03 -10.81 -30.01
N GLY A 178 -6.33 -10.71 -30.29
CA GLY A 178 -6.84 -10.01 -31.47
C GLY A 178 -6.40 -8.56 -31.55
N TRP A 179 -6.28 -7.86 -30.40
CA TRP A 179 -5.68 -6.54 -30.35
C TRP A 179 -4.21 -6.56 -30.75
N TRP A 180 -3.43 -7.52 -30.24
CA TRP A 180 -2.01 -7.67 -30.57
C TRP A 180 -1.79 -7.94 -32.05
N GLN A 181 -2.56 -8.86 -32.65
CA GLN A 181 -2.47 -9.16 -34.07
C GLN A 181 -2.76 -7.93 -34.94
N ARG A 182 -3.73 -7.10 -34.53
CA ARG A 182 -4.13 -5.91 -35.30
C ARG A 182 -3.22 -4.70 -35.10
N PHE A 183 -2.75 -4.47 -33.88
CA PHE A 183 -2.11 -3.20 -33.47
C PHE A 183 -0.72 -3.39 -32.84
N GLY A 184 -0.25 -4.61 -32.66
CA GLY A 184 1.01 -4.94 -31.98
C GLY A 184 2.23 -4.31 -32.64
N HIS A 185 2.20 -4.10 -33.97
CA HIS A 185 3.25 -3.38 -34.70
C HIS A 185 3.52 -1.98 -34.13
N LEU A 186 2.46 -1.25 -33.72
CA LEU A 186 2.57 0.09 -33.12
C LEU A 186 3.39 0.09 -31.82
N THR A 187 3.44 -1.03 -31.10
CA THR A 187 4.21 -1.14 -29.84
C THR A 187 5.72 -1.28 -30.08
N LYS A 188 6.13 -1.46 -31.35
CA LYS A 188 7.52 -1.66 -31.78
C LYS A 188 8.05 -0.50 -32.63
N GLU A 189 7.19 0.38 -33.11
CA GLU A 189 7.58 1.56 -33.89
C GLU A 189 8.47 2.52 -33.10
N ARG A 190 9.49 3.06 -33.77
CA ARG A 190 10.48 3.95 -33.19
C ARG A 190 10.66 5.18 -34.04
N THR A 191 10.89 6.30 -33.39
CA THR A 191 11.13 7.61 -34.01
C THR A 191 12.27 8.34 -33.30
N ILE A 192 12.93 9.24 -34.02
CA ILE A 192 13.90 10.17 -33.44
C ILE A 192 13.10 11.36 -32.88
N TYR A 193 13.32 11.67 -31.61
CA TYR A 193 12.73 12.83 -30.94
C TYR A 193 13.43 14.12 -31.37
N GLY A 194 12.80 15.27 -31.14
CA GLY A 194 13.38 16.58 -31.50
C GLY A 194 14.73 16.88 -30.82
N ASN A 195 15.08 16.16 -29.75
CA ASN A 195 16.37 16.24 -29.06
C ASN A 195 17.42 15.26 -29.60
N GLY A 196 17.16 14.58 -30.72
CA GLY A 196 18.06 13.59 -31.33
C GLY A 196 18.05 12.21 -30.67
N GLN A 197 17.29 12.01 -29.58
CA GLN A 197 17.20 10.70 -28.93
C GLN A 197 16.24 9.76 -29.67
N PHE A 198 16.55 8.47 -29.68
CA PHE A 198 15.66 7.44 -30.20
C PHE A 198 14.71 6.91 -29.12
N GLY A 199 13.44 6.78 -29.44
CA GLY A 199 12.49 6.10 -28.55
C GLY A 199 11.26 5.56 -29.28
N PHE A 200 10.34 4.98 -28.50
CA PHE A 200 9.11 4.40 -29.04
C PHE A 200 8.14 5.49 -29.45
N THR A 201 7.62 5.40 -30.68
CA THR A 201 6.64 6.35 -31.23
C THR A 201 5.35 6.34 -30.42
N HIS A 202 4.92 5.15 -29.99
CA HIS A 202 3.72 4.94 -29.20
C HIS A 202 4.04 4.42 -27.80
N GLU A 203 4.97 5.07 -27.10
CA GLU A 203 5.44 4.65 -25.77
C GLU A 203 4.30 4.38 -24.77
N ARG A 204 3.33 5.29 -24.68
CA ARG A 204 2.18 5.15 -23.77
C ARG A 204 1.29 3.96 -24.14
N LEU A 205 1.06 3.73 -25.43
CA LEU A 205 0.31 2.56 -25.91
C LEU A 205 1.03 1.26 -25.55
N ARG A 206 2.35 1.24 -25.76
CA ARG A 206 3.22 0.13 -25.40
C ARG A 206 3.16 -0.17 -23.90
N LYS A 207 3.26 0.85 -23.05
CA LYS A 207 3.15 0.71 -21.58
C LYS A 207 1.78 0.15 -21.18
N ALA A 208 0.71 0.72 -21.75
CA ALA A 208 -0.67 0.27 -21.50
C ALA A 208 -0.86 -1.21 -21.86
N TRP A 209 -0.39 -1.63 -23.03
CA TRP A 209 -0.49 -3.03 -23.45
C TRP A 209 0.33 -3.94 -22.54
N GLY A 210 1.55 -3.53 -22.18
CA GLY A 210 2.42 -4.28 -21.28
C GLY A 210 1.84 -4.47 -19.88
N ILE A 211 0.98 -3.57 -19.39
CA ILE A 211 0.26 -3.76 -18.12
C ILE A 211 -0.68 -4.96 -18.21
N LEU A 212 -1.58 -4.98 -19.20
CA LEU A 212 -2.54 -6.06 -19.36
C LEU A 212 -1.87 -7.38 -19.74
N HIS A 213 -0.95 -7.35 -20.72
CA HIS A 213 -0.27 -8.53 -21.21
C HIS A 213 0.50 -9.24 -20.09
N ARG A 214 1.32 -8.52 -19.32
CA ARG A 214 2.09 -9.16 -18.23
C ARG A 214 1.20 -9.72 -17.13
N ALA A 215 0.11 -9.03 -16.79
CA ALA A 215 -0.82 -9.54 -15.78
C ALA A 215 -1.55 -10.79 -16.29
N ALA A 216 -1.94 -10.83 -17.57
CA ALA A 216 -2.60 -11.97 -18.19
C ALA A 216 -1.68 -13.19 -18.29
N GLU A 217 -0.44 -12.98 -18.77
CA GLU A 217 0.53 -14.07 -18.92
C GLU A 217 1.02 -14.63 -17.59
N ALA A 218 1.02 -13.82 -16.54
CA ALA A 218 1.30 -14.30 -15.19
C ALA A 218 0.10 -15.01 -14.53
N GLY A 219 -1.06 -15.06 -15.18
CA GLY A 219 -2.29 -15.63 -14.60
C GLY A 219 -2.95 -14.76 -13.53
N HIS A 220 -2.46 -13.55 -13.27
CA HIS A 220 -2.87 -12.75 -12.11
C HIS A 220 -4.18 -11.98 -12.28
N ILE A 221 -4.87 -12.06 -13.42
CA ILE A 221 -6.09 -11.25 -13.67
C ILE A 221 -7.36 -11.98 -13.19
N PHE A 222 -7.40 -13.30 -13.30
CA PHE A 222 -8.62 -14.09 -13.15
C PHE A 222 -8.54 -15.15 -12.05
N THR A 223 -7.57 -15.04 -11.14
CA THR A 223 -7.40 -15.90 -9.95
C THR A 223 -8.71 -16.06 -9.16
N PHE A 224 -9.53 -15.01 -9.10
CA PHE A 224 -10.85 -15.05 -8.46
C PHE A 224 -11.84 -16.07 -9.05
N LEU A 225 -11.66 -16.52 -10.29
CA LEU A 225 -12.52 -17.55 -10.88
C LEU A 225 -12.27 -18.93 -10.29
N GLU A 226 -11.04 -19.18 -9.83
CA GLU A 226 -10.63 -20.46 -9.25
C GLU A 226 -10.84 -20.46 -7.73
N HIS A 227 -10.50 -19.34 -7.07
CA HIS A 227 -10.47 -19.27 -5.60
C HIS A 227 -11.65 -18.49 -4.98
N GLY A 228 -12.49 -17.84 -5.77
CA GLY A 228 -13.62 -17.04 -5.24
C GLY A 228 -13.20 -15.76 -4.48
N ASN A 229 -11.92 -15.38 -4.51
CA ASN A 229 -11.39 -14.22 -3.78
C ASN A 229 -11.90 -12.87 -4.34
N PRO A 230 -11.73 -11.75 -3.59
CA PRO A 230 -12.06 -10.43 -4.09
C PRO A 230 -11.26 -10.02 -5.33
N ARG A 231 -11.96 -9.43 -6.30
CA ARG A 231 -11.40 -8.92 -7.58
C ARG A 231 -10.63 -7.61 -7.46
N THR A 232 -10.86 -6.88 -6.37
CA THR A 232 -10.33 -5.53 -6.16
C THR A 232 -9.91 -5.31 -4.71
N THR A 233 -9.05 -4.32 -4.51
CA THR A 233 -8.67 -3.76 -3.20
C THR A 233 -9.59 -2.61 -2.77
N SER A 234 -10.81 -2.54 -3.30
CA SER A 234 -11.74 -1.42 -3.05
C SER A 234 -12.08 -1.20 -1.56
N PRO A 235 -12.21 -2.24 -0.71
CA PRO A 235 -12.36 -2.04 0.73
C PRO A 235 -11.18 -1.30 1.39
N LEU A 236 -9.95 -1.48 0.89
CA LEU A 236 -8.77 -0.73 1.32
C LEU A 236 -8.83 0.72 0.82
N GLU A 237 -8.97 0.94 -0.49
CA GLU A 237 -8.93 2.28 -1.08
C GLU A 237 -10.10 3.17 -0.63
N GLY A 238 -11.33 2.69 -0.81
CA GLY A 238 -12.56 3.43 -0.55
C GLY A 238 -12.98 3.38 0.92
N GLY A 239 -12.55 2.37 1.66
CA GLY A 239 -12.81 2.22 3.09
C GLY A 239 -11.70 2.82 3.93
N ILE A 240 -10.64 2.05 4.16
CA ILE A 240 -9.58 2.39 5.13
C ILE A 240 -8.80 3.64 4.71
N ASN A 241 -8.28 3.68 3.49
CA ASN A 241 -7.47 4.78 2.98
C ASN A 241 -8.25 6.10 2.94
N ALA A 242 -9.54 6.06 2.56
CA ALA A 242 -10.40 7.25 2.59
C ALA A 242 -10.64 7.76 4.03
N GLN A 243 -10.84 6.87 4.99
CA GLN A 243 -11.04 7.23 6.40
C GLN A 243 -9.75 7.76 7.04
N ILE A 244 -8.58 7.19 6.72
CA ILE A 244 -7.27 7.72 7.12
C ILE A 244 -7.11 9.17 6.61
N ARG A 245 -7.43 9.43 5.33
CA ARG A 245 -7.38 10.79 4.79
C ARG A 245 -8.37 11.73 5.47
N LEU A 246 -9.52 11.23 5.94
CA LEU A 246 -10.49 12.03 6.70
C LEU A 246 -9.97 12.37 8.09
N LEU A 247 -9.46 11.38 8.84
CA LEU A 247 -8.81 11.54 10.14
C LEU A 247 -7.75 12.64 10.09
N LEU A 248 -6.81 12.53 9.15
CA LEU A 248 -5.72 13.50 9.01
C LEU A 248 -6.20 14.90 8.60
N ARG A 249 -7.35 15.00 7.92
CA ARG A 249 -7.99 16.28 7.59
C ARG A 249 -8.69 16.91 8.79
N HIS A 250 -9.19 16.14 9.75
CA HIS A 250 -9.75 16.66 11.00
C HIS A 250 -8.66 17.21 11.94
N HIS A 251 -7.46 16.65 11.87
CA HIS A 251 -6.33 17.01 12.72
C HIS A 251 -5.19 17.68 11.92
N ARG A 252 -5.50 18.75 11.19
CA ARG A 252 -4.49 19.52 10.43
C ARG A 252 -3.44 20.12 11.37
N GLY A 253 -2.21 20.23 10.88
CA GLY A 253 -1.10 20.81 11.64
C GLY A 253 -0.34 19.83 12.53
N MET A 254 -0.73 18.55 12.58
CA MET A 254 0.08 17.52 13.25
C MET A 254 1.43 17.33 12.53
N THR A 255 2.48 17.12 13.33
CA THR A 255 3.79 16.65 12.88
C THR A 255 3.65 15.28 12.21
N ILE A 256 4.64 14.87 11.42
CA ILE A 256 4.58 13.57 10.75
C ILE A 256 4.44 12.40 11.75
N GLU A 257 5.15 12.47 12.88
CA GLU A 257 5.12 11.42 13.90
C GLU A 257 3.75 11.33 14.57
N HIS A 258 3.11 12.47 14.87
CA HIS A 258 1.74 12.46 15.39
C HIS A 258 0.75 11.96 14.33
N ARG A 259 0.95 12.23 13.03
CA ARG A 259 0.10 11.65 11.98
C ARG A 259 0.24 10.13 11.91
N ARG A 260 1.48 9.61 11.97
CA ARG A 260 1.73 8.17 12.00
C ARG A 260 1.02 7.53 13.18
N ARG A 261 1.24 8.09 14.37
CA ARG A 261 0.62 7.64 15.61
C ARG A 261 -0.90 7.71 15.58
N ALA A 262 -1.49 8.76 15.01
CA ALA A 262 -2.93 8.87 14.81
C ALA A 262 -3.48 7.74 13.94
N VAL A 263 -2.78 7.41 12.86
CA VAL A 263 -3.20 6.36 11.93
C VAL A 263 -3.08 4.97 12.55
N GLU A 264 -2.01 4.69 13.28
CA GLU A 264 -1.86 3.38 13.95
C GLU A 264 -2.95 3.18 15.02
N TRP A 265 -3.27 4.22 15.82
CA TRP A 265 -4.39 4.15 16.76
C TRP A 265 -5.73 3.97 16.05
N PHE A 266 -5.94 4.67 14.93
CA PHE A 266 -7.14 4.50 14.12
C PHE A 266 -7.28 3.07 13.59
N LEU A 267 -6.20 2.47 13.09
CA LEU A 267 -6.21 1.09 12.62
C LEU A 267 -6.49 0.10 13.76
N LEU A 268 -5.79 0.24 14.90
CA LEU A 268 -6.02 -0.62 16.06
C LEU A 268 -7.46 -0.54 16.58
N LEU A 269 -8.03 0.66 16.66
CA LEU A 269 -9.38 0.88 17.20
C LEU A 269 -10.51 0.40 16.27
N ARG A 270 -10.20 -0.02 15.03
CA ARG A 270 -11.16 -0.73 14.19
C ARG A 270 -11.33 -2.18 14.61
N GLU A 271 -10.28 -2.77 15.15
CA GLU A 271 -10.22 -4.21 15.45
C GLU A 271 -10.36 -4.49 16.94
N VAL A 272 -10.00 -3.52 17.79
CA VAL A 272 -10.02 -3.63 19.24
C VAL A 272 -10.96 -2.58 19.85
N PRO A 273 -11.88 -2.96 20.75
CA PRO A 273 -12.70 -2.02 21.50
C PRO A 273 -11.85 -1.00 22.26
N LEU A 274 -12.32 0.25 22.34
CA LEU A 274 -11.63 1.35 23.01
C LEU A 274 -11.18 0.97 24.44
N GLU A 275 -12.00 0.21 25.15
CA GLU A 275 -11.76 -0.24 26.52
C GLU A 275 -10.53 -1.14 26.66
N ARG A 276 -10.16 -1.85 25.59
CA ARG A 276 -9.02 -2.75 25.55
C ARG A 276 -7.81 -2.16 24.83
N ALA A 277 -7.94 -0.98 24.22
CA ALA A 277 -6.86 -0.34 23.46
C ALA A 277 -5.54 -0.21 24.26
N HIS A 278 -5.63 0.05 25.58
CA HIS A 278 -4.47 0.15 26.46
C HIS A 278 -3.68 -1.15 26.63
N GLN A 279 -4.29 -2.31 26.37
CA GLN A 279 -3.65 -3.64 26.45
C GLN A 279 -2.79 -3.93 25.22
N HIS A 280 -3.00 -3.18 24.14
CA HIS A 280 -2.36 -3.36 22.84
C HIS A 280 -1.43 -2.19 22.50
N ALA A 281 -0.94 -1.48 23.51
CA ALA A 281 0.01 -0.39 23.33
C ALA A 281 1.15 -0.47 24.33
N HIS A 282 2.36 -0.21 23.84
CA HIS A 282 3.58 -0.26 24.65
C HIS A 282 4.37 1.04 24.50
N THR A 283 5.14 1.40 25.53
CA THR A 283 6.17 2.43 25.38
C THR A 283 7.41 1.75 24.82
N PRO A 284 7.97 2.19 23.69
CA PRO A 284 9.16 1.58 23.13
C PRO A 284 10.33 1.81 24.09
N GLU A 285 11.17 0.79 24.27
CA GLU A 285 12.42 0.98 25.00
C GLU A 285 13.30 2.00 24.25
N PRO A 286 14.03 2.87 24.98
CA PRO A 286 14.98 3.76 24.34
C PRO A 286 15.99 2.92 23.55
N ALA A 287 16.11 3.19 22.25
CA ALA A 287 17.07 2.50 21.41
C ALA A 287 18.48 2.64 22.02
N VAL A 288 19.11 1.52 22.36
CA VAL A 288 20.53 1.52 22.71
C VAL A 288 21.26 2.00 21.46
N PRO A 289 22.08 3.07 21.53
CA PRO A 289 22.84 3.52 20.37
C PRO A 289 23.70 2.36 19.89
N GLN A 290 23.42 1.84 18.70
CA GLN A 290 24.30 0.87 18.06
C GLN A 290 25.63 1.58 17.82
N THR A 291 26.65 1.15 18.56
CA THR A 291 28.01 1.59 18.33
C THR A 291 28.40 1.05 16.96
N VAL A 292 28.38 1.91 15.94
CA VAL A 292 28.98 1.59 14.65
C VAL A 292 30.46 1.38 14.94
N GLN A 293 30.90 0.12 14.99
CA GLN A 293 32.32 -0.19 14.97
C GLN A 293 32.82 0.22 13.59
N GLU A 294 33.52 1.35 13.51
CA GLU A 294 34.30 1.73 12.33
C GLU A 294 35.31 0.61 12.07
N HIS A 295 35.01 -0.26 11.10
CA HIS A 295 35.98 -1.17 10.54
C HIS A 295 37.00 -0.34 9.73
N LEU A 296 38.10 0.03 10.37
CA LEU A 296 39.33 0.47 9.70
C LEU A 296 39.94 -0.73 8.94
N GLY A 297 39.46 -0.94 7.72
CA GLY A 297 40.02 -1.88 6.75
C GLY A 297 39.83 -1.32 5.34
N PRO A 298 40.76 -1.59 4.40
CA PRO A 298 40.73 -0.96 3.08
C PRO A 298 39.46 -1.35 2.30
N GLU A 299 38.82 -0.35 1.69
CA GLU A 299 37.59 -0.48 0.91
C GLU A 299 37.74 -1.50 -0.22
N LEU A 300 37.03 -2.63 -0.09
CA LEU A 300 36.70 -3.51 -1.20
C LEU A 300 35.24 -3.25 -1.58
N TYR A 301 35.01 -2.84 -2.83
CA TYR A 301 33.69 -2.62 -3.42
C TYR A 301 32.76 -3.82 -3.18
N GLY A 302 31.85 -3.68 -2.21
CA GLY A 302 30.82 -4.66 -1.88
C GLY A 302 29.43 -4.14 -2.25
N THR A 303 28.79 -4.77 -3.23
CA THR A 303 27.37 -4.61 -3.56
C THR A 303 26.48 -5.32 -2.53
N GLY A 304 26.58 -4.93 -1.27
CA GLY A 304 25.69 -5.38 -0.19
C GLY A 304 24.53 -4.41 -0.01
N LEU A 305 23.36 -4.75 -0.55
CA LEU A 305 22.11 -4.11 -0.14
C LEU A 305 21.87 -4.48 1.33
N ASP A 306 21.81 -3.48 2.20
CA ASP A 306 21.46 -3.66 3.61
C ASP A 306 20.00 -4.15 3.72
N ALA A 307 19.74 -5.15 4.55
CA ALA A 307 18.41 -5.72 4.76
C ALA A 307 17.39 -4.68 5.28
N THR A 308 17.85 -3.53 5.78
CA THR A 308 17.00 -2.43 6.24
C THR A 308 16.76 -1.32 5.21
N GLU A 309 17.36 -1.43 4.01
CA GLU A 309 17.27 -0.40 2.98
C GLU A 309 15.81 -0.19 2.52
N GLY A 310 15.23 0.96 2.93
CA GLY A 310 13.85 1.34 2.66
C GLY A 310 12.88 1.27 3.85
N LEU A 311 13.24 0.57 4.94
CA LEU A 311 12.46 0.57 6.19
C LEU A 311 12.65 1.89 6.96
N TRP A 312 13.89 2.36 7.08
CA TRP A 312 14.24 3.49 7.97
C TRP A 312 15.05 4.61 7.33
N HIS A 313 15.87 4.32 6.32
CA HIS A 313 16.82 5.30 5.80
C HIS A 313 16.31 6.14 4.62
N ARG A 314 16.49 7.46 4.74
CA ARG A 314 16.82 8.34 3.62
C ARG A 314 18.17 8.97 3.92
N SER A 315 19.19 8.68 3.11
CA SER A 315 20.38 9.53 3.06
C SER A 315 19.96 10.87 2.47
N GLY A 316 19.77 11.87 3.33
CA GLY A 316 19.48 13.23 2.90
C GLY A 316 20.74 13.87 2.36
N TRP A 317 20.81 14.06 1.04
CA TRP A 317 21.70 15.08 0.48
C TRP A 317 21.07 16.44 0.80
N ILE A 318 21.55 17.06 1.88
CA ILE A 318 21.46 18.51 2.06
C ILE A 318 22.53 19.07 1.12
N GLY A 319 22.09 19.54 -0.06
CA GLY A 319 22.94 20.38 -0.91
C GLY A 319 22.85 21.81 -0.40
N ASP A 320 23.93 22.29 0.21
CA ASP A 320 24.20 23.71 0.34
C ASP A 320 24.37 24.30 -1.07
N HIS A 321 23.56 25.29 -1.42
CA HIS A 321 23.92 26.44 -2.26
C HIS A 321 22.92 27.58 -2.06
#